data_AF-A0A961HZN9-F1
#
_entry.id   AF-A0A961HZN9-F1
#
_cell.length_a   1.000
_cell.length_b   1.000
_cell.length_c   1.000
_cell.angle_alpha   90.00
_cell.angle_beta   90.00
_cell.angle_gamma   90.00
#
_symmetry.space_group_name_H-M   'P 1'
#
loop_
_entity.id
_entity.type
_entity.pdbx_description
1 polymer ?
#
loop_
_entity_poly.entity_id
_entity_poly.type
_entity_poly.pdbx_seq_one_letter_code
_entity_poly.pdbx_strand_id
1 'polypeptide(L)'
;MRWSQIGSIATLVLIGQGALAQSDEGTALDMPAQCDLRGQSKLMRILVCEPGLDQEVLAEAGRAACAGQIPCGAWIWTSVEDIPESAPETHGDLTQQQVTSATAAWVAEDDMLV
;
A
#
# COMPACT_ATOMS: atom_id res chain seq x y z
N MET A 1 23.95 28.42 68.09
CA MET A 1 22.50 28.73 68.18
C MET A 1 22.15 29.68 67.04
N ARG A 2 21.52 29.16 66.00
CA ARG A 2 20.82 29.91 64.94
C ARG A 2 19.98 28.88 64.20
N TRP A 3 18.77 28.68 64.70
CA TRP A 3 17.72 27.95 64.00
C TRP A 3 17.09 28.92 63.01
N SER A 4 17.16 28.62 61.72
CA SER A 4 16.33 29.26 60.70
C SER A 4 15.45 28.21 60.04
N GLN A 5 14.20 28.62 59.93
CA GLN A 5 12.99 27.87 59.65
C GLN A 5 12.84 27.43 58.19
N ILE A 6 12.14 26.29 58.04
CA ILE A 6 10.97 26.02 57.19
C ILE A 6 11.04 26.45 55.72
N GLY A 7 10.83 25.47 54.84
CA GLY A 7 10.42 25.70 53.46
C GLY A 7 10.11 24.40 52.72
N SER A 8 8.97 23.77 53.03
CA SER A 8 8.29 22.87 52.07
C SER A 8 7.97 23.66 50.81
N ILE A 9 8.26 23.15 49.61
CA ILE A 9 7.42 23.33 48.41
C ILE A 9 7.73 22.20 47.39
N ALA A 10 6.69 21.42 47.17
CA ALA A 10 6.23 20.80 45.92
C ALA A 10 7.24 20.10 44.97
N THR A 11 7.15 18.77 45.01
CA THR A 11 7.35 17.88 43.85
C THR A 11 6.49 18.34 42.67
N LEU A 12 7.11 18.71 41.55
CA LEU A 12 6.44 18.84 40.25
C LEU A 12 7.17 17.93 39.25
N VAL A 13 6.69 16.70 39.18
CA VAL A 13 7.00 15.73 38.13
C VAL A 13 6.15 16.12 36.92
N LEU A 14 6.76 16.84 35.96
CA LEU A 14 6.16 17.09 34.66
C LEU A 14 6.46 15.90 33.74
N ILE A 15 5.57 14.91 33.76
CA ILE A 15 5.53 13.86 32.74
C ILE A 15 4.77 14.41 31.54
N GLY A 16 5.47 15.12 30.66
CA GLY A 16 4.95 15.53 29.36
C GLY A 16 5.03 14.37 28.35
N GLN A 17 4.18 13.36 28.51
CA GLN A 17 3.94 12.33 27.49
C GLN A 17 3.01 12.92 26.41
N GLY A 18 3.60 13.53 25.39
CA GLY A 18 2.92 13.78 24.12
C GLY A 18 3.09 12.56 23.22
N ALA A 19 2.07 11.71 23.21
CA ALA A 19 2.02 10.45 22.50
C ALA A 19 2.02 10.64 20.96
N LEU A 20 2.91 9.90 20.31
CA LEU A 20 2.67 9.08 19.12
C LEU A 20 1.96 9.76 17.94
N ALA A 21 2.75 10.43 17.10
CA ALA A 21 2.56 10.28 15.66
C ALA A 21 2.94 8.83 15.32
N GLN A 22 1.99 7.91 15.45
CA GLN A 22 2.07 6.62 14.76
C GLN A 22 1.93 6.95 13.29
N SER A 23 3.07 7.22 12.64
CA SER A 23 3.22 6.86 11.25
C SER A 23 2.88 5.37 11.22
N ASP A 24 1.71 5.06 10.69
CA ASP A 24 1.34 3.70 10.33
C ASP A 24 2.30 3.32 9.19
N GLU A 25 3.54 2.99 9.55
CA GLU A 25 4.48 2.29 8.68
C GLU A 25 4.01 0.84 8.64
N GLY A 26 2.83 0.63 8.06
CA GLY A 26 2.49 -0.66 7.49
C GLY A 26 3.64 -1.01 6.57
N THR A 27 4.32 -2.12 6.86
CA THR A 27 5.49 -2.58 6.09
C THR A 27 5.10 -2.62 4.63
N ALA A 28 5.48 -1.59 3.87
CA ALA A 28 5.30 -1.60 2.43
C ALA A 28 6.09 -2.79 1.93
N LEU A 29 5.38 -3.77 1.35
CA LEU A 29 6.06 -4.89 0.70
C LEU A 29 6.81 -4.32 -0.50
N ASP A 30 8.06 -4.72 -0.65
CA ASP A 30 8.87 -4.28 -1.78
C ASP A 30 8.27 -4.83 -3.08
N MET A 31 8.10 -3.96 -4.07
CA MET A 31 7.65 -4.38 -5.40
C MET A 31 8.72 -5.31 -6.01
N PRO A 32 8.35 -6.49 -6.56
CA PRO A 32 9.27 -7.32 -7.30
C PRO A 32 9.97 -6.54 -8.42
N ALA A 33 11.27 -6.75 -8.61
CA ALA A 33 12.09 -5.96 -9.54
C ALA A 33 11.63 -6.05 -11.01
N GLN A 34 10.83 -7.07 -11.34
CA GLN A 34 10.27 -7.33 -12.66
C GLN A 34 8.92 -6.64 -12.88
N CYS A 35 8.42 -5.89 -11.90
CA CYS A 35 7.11 -5.24 -11.92
C CYS A 35 7.22 -3.75 -11.57
N ASP A 36 6.51 -2.91 -12.32
CA ASP A 36 6.41 -1.48 -12.08
C ASP A 36 4.97 -1.07 -11.80
N LEU A 37 4.78 -0.21 -10.79
CA LEU A 37 3.52 0.51 -10.60
C LEU A 37 3.43 1.66 -11.62
N ARG A 38 2.48 1.56 -12.55
CA ARG A 38 2.28 2.54 -13.63
C ARG A 38 1.13 3.52 -13.38
N GLY A 39 0.22 3.19 -12.49
CA GLY A 39 -0.90 4.05 -12.15
C GLY A 39 -1.63 3.59 -10.90
N GLN A 40 -2.30 4.54 -10.24
CA GLN A 40 -3.13 4.26 -9.08
C GLN A 40 -4.34 5.19 -9.02
N SER A 41 -5.48 4.65 -8.59
CA SER A 41 -6.66 5.41 -8.18
C SER A 41 -6.89 5.19 -6.68
N LYS A 42 -8.08 5.53 -6.17
CA LYS A 42 -8.42 5.21 -4.78
C LYS A 42 -8.43 3.71 -4.54
N LEU A 43 -8.92 2.91 -5.48
CA LEU A 43 -9.16 1.48 -5.29
C LEU A 43 -8.32 0.59 -6.21
N MET A 44 -7.76 1.14 -7.29
CA MET A 44 -7.10 0.34 -8.30
C MET A 44 -5.62 0.67 -8.41
N ARG A 45 -4.84 -0.33 -8.79
CA ARG A 45 -3.43 -0.23 -9.17
C ARG A 45 -3.25 -0.79 -10.58
N ILE A 46 -2.34 -0.21 -11.34
CA ILE A 46 -1.92 -0.69 -12.64
C ILE A 46 -0.47 -1.12 -12.52
N LEU A 47 -0.22 -2.40 -12.76
CA LEU A 47 1.11 -2.97 -12.81
C LEU A 47 1.46 -3.34 -14.24
N VAL A 48 2.72 -3.12 -14.59
CA VAL A 48 3.33 -3.71 -15.78
C VAL A 48 4.49 -4.57 -15.32
N CYS A 49 4.42 -5.86 -15.60
CA CYS A 49 5.43 -6.84 -15.23
C CYS A 49 6.11 -7.43 -16.47
N GLU A 50 7.31 -7.98 -16.32
CA GLU A 50 7.95 -8.76 -17.38
C GLU A 50 7.08 -9.97 -17.77
N PRO A 51 7.10 -10.41 -19.04
CA PRO A 51 6.34 -11.59 -19.46
C PRO A 51 6.93 -12.88 -18.90
N GLY A 52 6.08 -13.86 -18.62
CA GLY A 52 6.50 -15.21 -18.21
C GLY A 52 6.81 -15.39 -16.73
N LEU A 53 6.44 -14.43 -15.89
CA LEU A 53 6.49 -14.59 -14.43
C LEU A 53 5.47 -15.63 -13.95
N ASP A 54 5.80 -16.30 -12.84
CA ASP A 54 4.88 -17.24 -12.21
C ASP A 54 3.77 -16.51 -11.43
N GLN A 55 2.72 -17.26 -11.06
CA GLN A 55 1.60 -16.70 -10.32
C GLN A 55 2.00 -16.20 -8.93
N GLU A 56 3.05 -16.76 -8.32
CA GLU A 56 3.49 -16.36 -6.99
C GLU A 56 4.10 -14.95 -7.00
N VAL A 57 4.95 -14.65 -7.99
CA VAL A 57 5.53 -13.32 -8.19
C VAL A 57 4.45 -12.30 -8.57
N LEU A 58 3.49 -12.67 -9.42
CA LEU A 58 2.37 -11.79 -9.78
C LEU A 58 1.48 -11.47 -8.56
N ALA A 59 1.22 -12.45 -7.70
CA ALA A 59 0.50 -12.26 -6.45
C ALA A 59 1.27 -11.39 -5.46
N GLU A 60 2.60 -11.57 -5.34
CA GLU A 60 3.46 -10.71 -4.53
C GLU A 60 3.44 -9.26 -5.04
N ALA A 61 3.52 -9.05 -6.34
CA ALA A 61 3.42 -7.72 -6.95
C ALA A 61 2.06 -7.07 -6.66
N GLY A 62 0.96 -7.83 -6.77
CA GLY A 62 -0.38 -7.37 -6.41
C GLY A 62 -0.50 -6.95 -4.94
N ARG A 63 0.02 -7.78 -4.02
CA ARG A 63 0.08 -7.46 -2.59
C ARG A 63 0.92 -6.22 -2.30
N ALA A 64 2.08 -6.09 -2.93
CA ALA A 64 2.95 -4.93 -2.79
C ALA A 64 2.28 -3.64 -3.30
N ALA A 65 1.59 -3.70 -4.44
CA ALA A 65 0.87 -2.57 -5.00
C ALA A 65 -0.26 -2.06 -4.10
N CYS A 66 -0.96 -2.99 -3.44
CA CYS A 66 -2.05 -2.67 -2.55
C CYS A 66 -1.60 -2.28 -1.14
N ALA A 67 -0.41 -2.70 -0.69
CA ALA A 67 0.16 -2.35 0.62
C ALA A 67 -0.82 -2.53 1.80
N GLY A 68 -1.62 -3.61 1.77
CA GLY A 68 -2.63 -3.89 2.79
C GLY A 68 -3.90 -3.03 2.73
N GLN A 69 -4.04 -2.15 1.73
CA GLN A 69 -5.25 -1.37 1.51
C GLN A 69 -6.41 -2.29 1.09
N ILE A 70 -7.57 -2.11 1.71
CA ILE A 70 -8.82 -2.80 1.38
C ILE A 70 -9.97 -1.77 1.38
N PRO A 71 -10.79 -1.66 0.32
CA PRO A 71 -10.71 -2.42 -0.92
C PRO A 71 -9.49 -2.02 -1.79
N CYS A 72 -8.92 -2.99 -2.51
CA CYS A 72 -7.85 -2.75 -3.47
C CYS A 72 -7.74 -3.85 -4.52
N GLY A 73 -7.80 -3.46 -5.80
CA GLY A 73 -7.49 -4.33 -6.92
C GLY A 73 -6.21 -3.89 -7.62
N ALA A 74 -5.42 -4.83 -8.13
CA ALA A 74 -4.30 -4.52 -9.02
C ALA A 74 -4.43 -5.28 -10.33
N TRP A 75 -4.52 -4.57 -11.45
CA TRP A 75 -4.47 -5.19 -12.77
C TRP A 75 -3.03 -5.26 -13.25
N ILE A 76 -2.68 -6.40 -13.85
CA ILE A 76 -1.31 -6.69 -14.26
C ILE A 76 -1.27 -6.96 -15.76
N TRP A 77 -0.52 -6.14 -16.48
CA TRP A 77 -0.20 -6.34 -17.89
C TRP A 77 1.28 -6.68 -18.07
N THR A 78 1.63 -7.18 -19.26
CA THR A 78 3.03 -7.41 -19.67
C THR A 78 3.55 -6.37 -20.64
N SER A 79 2.68 -5.48 -21.11
CA SER A 79 3.01 -4.39 -22.03
C SER A 79 2.37 -3.08 -21.56
N VAL A 80 3.13 -2.00 -21.64
CA VAL A 80 2.64 -0.65 -21.36
C VAL A 80 1.62 -0.19 -22.40
N GLU A 81 1.61 -0.77 -23.60
CA GLU A 81 0.66 -0.38 -24.66
C GLU A 81 -0.76 -0.89 -24.40
N ASP A 82 -0.91 -1.90 -23.52
CA ASP A 82 -2.20 -2.53 -23.21
C ASP A 82 -2.90 -1.94 -21.98
N ILE A 83 -2.20 -1.11 -21.19
CA ILE A 83 -2.78 -0.48 -20.00
C ILE A 83 -3.70 0.69 -20.39
N PRO A 84 -4.72 1.03 -19.58
CA PRO A 84 -5.48 2.26 -19.78
C PRO A 84 -4.60 3.50 -19.55
N GLU A 85 -4.96 4.61 -20.20
CA GLU A 85 -4.25 5.89 -20.05
C GLU A 85 -4.23 6.41 -18.59
N SER A 86 -5.21 6.01 -17.78
CA SER A 86 -5.30 6.36 -16.37
C SER A 86 -5.81 5.18 -15.55
N ALA A 87 -5.47 5.18 -14.27
CA ALA A 87 -5.97 4.16 -13.35
C ALA A 87 -7.50 4.21 -13.26
N PRO A 88 -8.19 3.08 -13.49
CA PRO A 88 -9.64 3.04 -13.36
C PRO A 88 -10.04 3.29 -11.90
N GLU A 89 -11.22 3.86 -11.65
CA GLU A 89 -11.73 3.99 -10.28
C GLU A 89 -12.28 2.65 -9.78
N THR A 90 -12.79 1.83 -10.70
CA THR A 90 -13.34 0.50 -10.44
C THR A 90 -12.99 -0.49 -11.56
N HIS A 91 -13.10 -1.80 -11.32
CA HIS A 91 -12.91 -2.81 -12.38
C HIS A 91 -13.82 -2.59 -13.62
N GLY A 92 -14.96 -1.93 -13.46
CA GLY A 92 -15.93 -1.68 -14.53
C GLY A 92 -15.52 -0.58 -15.52
N ASP A 93 -14.49 0.22 -15.19
CA ASP A 93 -14.02 1.30 -16.07
C ASP A 93 -13.07 0.81 -17.16
N LEU A 94 -12.63 -0.45 -17.10
CA LEU A 94 -11.82 -1.07 -18.14
C LEU A 94 -12.67 -1.50 -19.34
N THR A 95 -12.14 -1.29 -20.54
CA THR A 95 -12.73 -1.87 -21.76
C THR A 95 -12.55 -3.39 -21.75
N GLN A 96 -13.39 -4.11 -22.51
CA GLN A 96 -13.21 -5.55 -22.67
C GLN A 96 -11.81 -5.91 -23.19
N GLN A 97 -11.27 -5.13 -24.12
CA GLN A 97 -9.92 -5.36 -24.66
C GLN A 97 -8.85 -5.30 -23.56
N GLN A 98 -8.93 -4.32 -22.67
CA GLN A 98 -8.00 -4.17 -21.54
C GLN A 98 -8.14 -5.31 -20.54
N VAL A 99 -9.37 -5.73 -20.23
CA VAL A 99 -9.61 -6.89 -19.36
C VAL A 99 -9.03 -8.17 -19.97
N THR A 100 -9.20 -8.40 -21.27
CA THR A 100 -8.70 -9.62 -21.94
C THR A 100 -7.20 -9.63 -22.21
N SER A 101 -6.56 -8.47 -22.26
CA SER A 101 -5.11 -8.33 -22.46
C SER A 101 -4.34 -8.33 -21.15
N ALA A 102 -5.02 -8.08 -20.01
CA ALA A 102 -4.43 -8.26 -18.71
C ALA A 102 -4.00 -9.72 -18.52
N THR A 103 -2.81 -9.91 -17.96
CA THR A 103 -2.26 -11.23 -17.65
C THR A 103 -2.82 -11.78 -16.35
N ALA A 104 -3.12 -10.90 -15.39
CA ALA A 104 -3.75 -11.27 -14.13
C ALA A 104 -4.42 -10.06 -13.46
N ALA A 105 -5.27 -10.34 -12.46
CA ALA A 105 -5.80 -9.36 -11.54
C ALA A 105 -5.66 -9.83 -10.09
N TRP A 106 -5.09 -8.99 -9.24
CA TRP A 106 -5.05 -9.19 -7.80
C TRP A 106 -6.29 -8.56 -7.13
N VAL A 107 -6.87 -9.27 -6.16
CA VAL A 107 -8.01 -8.83 -5.34
C VAL A 107 -7.59 -8.94 -3.87
N ALA A 108 -7.29 -7.80 -3.23
CA ALA A 108 -6.75 -7.76 -1.88
C ALA A 108 -7.76 -8.24 -0.82
N GLU A 109 -9.05 -8.07 -1.08
CA GLU A 109 -10.17 -8.51 -0.23
C GLU A 109 -10.14 -10.02 0.02
N ASP A 110 -9.77 -10.78 -1.02
CA ASP A 110 -9.79 -12.24 -1.04
C ASP A 110 -8.38 -12.85 -0.94
N ASP A 111 -7.33 -12.01 -0.87
CA ASP A 111 -5.91 -12.39 -0.95
C ASP A 111 -5.64 -13.34 -2.14
N MET A 112 -6.20 -12.99 -3.31
CA MET A 112 -6.25 -13.88 -4.46
C MET A 112 -5.78 -13.20 -5.75
N LEU A 113 -5.04 -13.97 -6.56
CA LEU A 113 -4.74 -13.66 -7.95
C LEU A 113 -5.72 -14.42 -8.86
N VAL A 114 -6.24 -13.73 -9.88
CA VAL A 114 -7.20 -14.24 -10.88
C VAL A 114 -6.61 -14.13 -12.29
#